data_AF-A0A2N1LC06-F1
#
_entry.id   AF-A0A2N1LC06-F1
#
_cell.length_a   1.000
_cell.length_b   1.000
_cell.length_c   1.000
_cell.angle_alpha   90.00
_cell.angle_beta   90.00
_cell.angle_gamma   90.00
#
_symmetry.space_group_name_H-M   'P 1'
#
loop_
_entity.id
_entity.type
_entity.pdbx_description
1 polymer ?
#
loop_
_entity_poly.entity_id
_entity_poly.type
_entity_poly.pdbx_seq_one_letter_code
_entity_poly.pdbx_strand_id
1 'polypeptide(L)'
;MKKCWDEDPLKRPSSKEVLNIIENWIFLPQYEVINKELKSNILEFINTPIEHNNLIVKSHPKACYTSHLFDFTSEELNEMLEDSQAFLKFLKHKYQSSQIKLQNIQMELVNLQQRNSQTEEEILKLEKIAETYYQSSQNELVNLQLRNSQTEVEKLKLEMIAETYYQSSHNELVNLQQRNSQTEEEKL
;
A
#
# COMPACT_ATOMS: atom_id res chain seq x y z
N MET A 1 13.40 -43.60 -10.80
CA MET A 1 14.79 -44.12 -10.86
C MET A 1 15.14 -45.09 -9.74
N LYS A 2 14.73 -44.93 -8.47
CA LYS A 2 15.05 -45.88 -7.37
C LYS A 2 14.99 -47.37 -7.75
N LYS A 3 13.88 -47.82 -8.35
CA LYS A 3 13.70 -49.23 -8.79
C LYS A 3 14.72 -49.70 -9.83
N CYS A 4 15.28 -48.81 -10.65
CA CYS A 4 16.29 -49.15 -11.65
C CYS A 4 17.65 -49.52 -11.02
N TRP A 5 17.86 -49.15 -9.76
CA TRP A 5 19.10 -49.35 -9.02
C TRP A 5 18.97 -50.45 -7.95
N ASP A 6 17.91 -51.27 -7.96
CA ASP A 6 17.73 -52.37 -7.00
C ASP A 6 18.87 -53.40 -7.15
N GLU A 7 19.43 -53.88 -6.04
CA GLU A 7 20.46 -54.92 -6.06
C GLU A 7 19.96 -56.22 -6.68
N ASP A 8 18.69 -56.57 -6.46
CA ASP A 8 18.04 -57.73 -7.05
C ASP A 8 17.62 -57.43 -8.50
N PRO A 9 18.23 -58.09 -9.52
CA PRO A 9 17.88 -57.87 -10.92
C PRO A 9 16.41 -58.13 -11.23
N LEU A 10 15.72 -58.98 -10.45
CA LEU A 10 14.30 -59.29 -10.66
C LEU A 10 13.37 -58.18 -10.18
N LYS A 11 13.82 -57.32 -9.27
CA LYS A 11 13.07 -56.14 -8.80
C LYS A 11 13.29 -54.92 -9.68
N ARG A 12 14.30 -54.97 -10.57
CA ARG A 12 14.52 -53.92 -11.56
C ARG A 12 13.39 -53.93 -12.59
N PRO A 13 12.91 -52.75 -13.01
CA PRO A 13 11.98 -52.64 -14.12
C PRO A 13 12.64 -53.15 -15.41
N SER A 14 11.82 -53.78 -16.25
CA SER A 14 12.24 -54.16 -17.60
C SER A 14 12.62 -52.94 -18.43
N SER A 15 13.45 -53.15 -19.45
CA SER A 15 13.85 -52.08 -20.39
C SER A 15 12.64 -51.40 -21.04
N LYS A 16 11.56 -52.16 -21.29
CA LYS A 16 10.30 -51.64 -21.83
C LYS A 16 9.56 -50.73 -20.84
N GLU A 17 9.55 -51.09 -19.55
CA GLU A 17 8.94 -50.24 -18.52
C GLU A 17 9.75 -48.95 -18.31
N VAL A 18 11.08 -49.05 -18.31
CA VAL A 18 11.96 -47.87 -18.22
C VAL A 18 11.78 -46.95 -19.43
N LEU A 19 11.71 -47.51 -20.64
CA LEU A 19 11.44 -46.75 -21.86
C LEU A 19 10.13 -45.97 -21.74
N ASN A 20 9.03 -46.64 -21.37
CA ASN A 20 7.74 -45.99 -21.20
C ASN A 20 7.77 -44.87 -20.14
N ILE A 21 8.53 -45.04 -19.04
CA ILE A 21 8.69 -44.00 -18.01
C ILE A 21 9.44 -42.79 -18.57
N ILE A 22 10.54 -43.02 -19.29
CA ILE A 22 11.35 -41.96 -19.89
C ILE A 22 10.55 -41.22 -20.97
N GLU A 23 9.84 -41.96 -21.83
CA GLU A 23 8.94 -41.39 -22.83
C GLU A 23 7.89 -40.49 -22.17
N ASN A 24 7.27 -40.92 -21.07
CA ASN A 24 6.31 -40.08 -20.34
C ASN A 24 6.94 -38.81 -19.74
N TRP A 25 8.23 -38.83 -19.34
CA TRP A 25 8.93 -37.65 -18.85
C TRP A 25 9.34 -36.68 -19.97
N ILE A 26 9.79 -37.21 -21.10
CA ILE A 26 10.22 -36.41 -22.26
C ILE A 26 9.02 -35.83 -23.00
N PHE A 27 7.98 -36.64 -23.19
CA PHE A 27 6.76 -36.28 -23.93
C PHE A 27 5.63 -35.79 -23.02
N LEU A 28 5.95 -35.34 -21.80
CA LEU A 28 4.98 -34.76 -20.86
C LEU A 28 4.11 -33.72 -21.60
N PRO A 29 2.77 -33.76 -21.47
CA PRO A 29 1.88 -32.96 -22.30
C PRO A 29 2.15 -31.48 -22.04
N GLN A 30 2.16 -30.71 -23.13
CA GLN A 30 2.64 -29.34 -23.30
C GLN A 30 1.92 -28.25 -22.46
N TYR A 31 1.24 -28.60 -21.36
CA TYR A 31 0.26 -27.76 -20.67
C TYR A 31 0.53 -27.43 -19.21
N GLU A 32 1.61 -27.88 -18.57
CA GLU A 32 1.99 -27.39 -17.24
C GLU A 32 3.36 -26.74 -17.25
N VAL A 33 3.36 -25.41 -17.08
CA VAL A 33 4.43 -24.48 -16.67
C VAL A 33 5.82 -25.12 -16.44
N ILE A 34 6.45 -25.61 -17.50
CA ILE A 34 7.87 -25.98 -17.48
C ILE A 34 8.64 -24.66 -17.54
N ASN A 35 9.53 -24.40 -16.56
CA ASN A 35 10.43 -23.25 -16.56
C ASN A 35 11.15 -23.15 -17.92
N LYS A 36 11.16 -21.95 -18.53
CA LYS A 36 11.85 -21.67 -19.81
C LYS A 36 13.30 -22.17 -19.82
N GLU A 37 13.99 -22.07 -18.70
CA GLU A 37 15.36 -22.55 -18.51
C GLU A 37 15.46 -24.08 -18.69
N LEU A 38 14.57 -24.84 -18.04
CA LEU A 38 14.54 -26.30 -18.17
C LEU A 38 14.22 -26.72 -19.61
N LYS A 39 13.32 -26.01 -20.29
CA LYS A 39 13.02 -26.25 -21.71
C LYS A 39 14.22 -25.99 -22.62
N SER A 40 15.00 -24.93 -22.35
CA SER A 40 16.22 -24.60 -23.09
C SER A 40 17.27 -25.69 -22.91
N ASN A 41 17.52 -26.13 -21.67
CA ASN A 41 18.51 -27.15 -21.35
C ASN A 41 18.18 -28.50 -22.02
N ILE A 42 16.91 -28.89 -22.06
CA ILE A 42 16.47 -30.11 -22.76
C ILE A 42 16.69 -30.00 -24.27
N LEU A 43 16.33 -28.85 -24.86
CA LEU A 43 16.46 -28.63 -26.30
C LEU A 43 17.93 -28.60 -26.73
N GLU A 44 18.81 -27.99 -25.94
CA GLU A 44 20.25 -27.99 -26.15
C GLU A 44 20.82 -29.42 -26.10
N PHE A 45 20.43 -30.21 -25.11
CA PHE A 45 20.85 -31.60 -24.98
C PHE A 45 20.46 -32.46 -26.18
N ILE A 46 19.20 -32.35 -26.65
CA ILE A 46 18.71 -33.11 -27.82
C ILE A 46 19.44 -32.70 -29.11
N ASN A 47 19.73 -31.43 -29.27
CA ASN A 47 20.37 -30.90 -30.47
C ASN A 47 21.90 -31.00 -30.43
N THR A 48 22.48 -31.42 -29.31
CA THR A 48 23.93 -31.58 -29.18
C THR A 48 24.38 -32.68 -30.15
N PRO A 49 25.30 -32.38 -31.08
CA PRO A 49 25.79 -33.37 -32.03
C PRO A 49 26.51 -34.47 -31.26
N ILE A 50 26.02 -35.70 -31.39
CA ILE A 50 26.66 -36.86 -30.77
C ILE A 50 27.94 -37.15 -31.55
N GLU A 51 29.07 -36.81 -30.95
CA GLU A 51 30.40 -36.83 -31.58
C GLU A 51 30.85 -38.26 -31.93
N HIS A 52 30.26 -39.29 -31.32
CA HIS A 52 30.60 -40.72 -31.48
C HIS A 52 29.37 -41.59 -31.80
N ASN A 53 28.76 -41.38 -32.98
CA ASN A 53 27.59 -42.12 -33.46
C ASN A 53 27.88 -43.52 -34.02
N ASN A 54 29.14 -43.92 -34.10
CA ASN A 54 29.48 -45.27 -34.50
C ASN A 54 29.08 -46.20 -33.35
N LEU A 55 27.90 -46.82 -33.44
CA LEU A 55 27.48 -47.90 -32.56
C LEU A 55 28.51 -49.03 -32.68
N ILE A 56 29.56 -48.98 -31.85
CA ILE A 56 30.51 -50.07 -31.72
C ILE A 56 29.74 -51.22 -31.06
N VAL A 57 29.22 -52.14 -31.88
CA VAL A 57 28.43 -53.31 -31.44
C VAL A 57 29.28 -54.32 -30.63
N LYS A 58 30.59 -54.09 -30.52
CA LYS A 58 31.48 -54.88 -29.66
C LYS A 58 31.50 -54.29 -28.25
N SER A 59 30.94 -55.02 -27.30
CA SER A 59 31.13 -54.72 -25.88
C SER A 59 32.61 -54.75 -25.54
N HIS A 60 33.13 -53.65 -25.00
CA HIS A 60 34.48 -53.64 -24.46
C HIS A 60 34.45 -54.41 -23.13
N PRO A 61 35.35 -55.38 -22.86
CA PRO A 61 35.32 -56.13 -21.60
C PRO A 61 35.37 -55.23 -20.36
N LYS A 62 36.10 -54.11 -20.44
CA LYS A 62 36.12 -53.08 -19.39
C LYS A 62 34.79 -52.34 -19.20
N ALA A 63 33.97 -52.21 -20.25
CA ALA A 63 32.64 -51.57 -20.15
C ALA A 63 31.61 -52.45 -19.41
N CYS A 64 31.78 -53.78 -19.45
CA CYS A 64 30.97 -54.69 -18.62
C CYS A 64 31.24 -54.54 -17.11
N TYR A 65 32.38 -53.96 -16.71
CA TYR A 65 32.77 -53.80 -15.31
C TYR A 65 32.75 -52.35 -14.82
N THR A 66 32.61 -51.34 -15.68
CA THR A 66 32.50 -49.94 -15.23
C THR A 66 31.12 -49.58 -14.66
N SER A 67 30.11 -50.42 -14.84
CA SER A 67 28.86 -50.32 -14.07
C SER A 67 29.03 -50.72 -12.59
N HIS A 68 30.14 -51.37 -12.25
CA HIS A 68 30.60 -51.64 -10.88
C HIS A 68 31.61 -50.58 -10.37
N LEU A 69 31.86 -49.49 -11.11
CA LEU A 69 32.85 -48.47 -10.73
C LEU A 69 32.35 -47.50 -9.64
N PHE A 70 31.08 -47.56 -9.30
CA PHE A 70 30.56 -46.83 -8.17
C PHE A 70 30.61 -47.74 -6.96
N ASP A 71 31.46 -47.41 -6.01
CA ASP A 71 31.70 -48.18 -4.77
C ASP A 71 30.51 -48.14 -3.80
N PHE A 72 29.41 -47.47 -4.17
CA PHE A 72 28.24 -47.27 -3.33
C PHE A 72 27.15 -48.31 -3.62
N THR A 73 26.56 -48.83 -2.56
CA THR A 73 25.47 -49.82 -2.64
C THR A 73 24.15 -49.17 -3.03
N SER A 74 23.16 -49.98 -3.44
CA SER A 74 21.82 -49.47 -3.73
C SER A 74 21.15 -48.85 -2.49
N GLU A 75 21.57 -49.29 -1.30
CA GLU A 75 21.11 -48.82 -0.01
C GLU A 75 21.58 -47.39 0.29
N GLU A 76 22.88 -47.11 0.13
CA GLU A 76 23.46 -45.76 0.33
C GLU A 76 22.84 -44.73 -0.64
N LEU A 77 22.64 -45.11 -1.91
CA LEU A 77 21.98 -44.26 -2.90
C LEU A 77 20.52 -43.97 -2.54
N ASN A 78 19.80 -44.98 -2.03
CA ASN A 78 18.41 -44.81 -1.64
C ASN A 78 18.27 -43.92 -0.40
N GLU A 79 19.17 -44.06 0.58
CA GLU A 79 19.24 -43.22 1.78
C GLU A 79 19.47 -41.75 1.41
N MET A 80 20.48 -41.46 0.58
CA MET A 80 20.71 -40.11 0.05
C MET A 80 19.50 -39.53 -0.68
N LEU A 81 18.76 -40.37 -1.43
CA LEU A 81 17.56 -39.93 -2.13
C LEU A 81 16.40 -39.64 -1.16
N GLU A 82 16.27 -40.38 -0.06
CA GLU A 82 15.27 -40.11 0.98
C GLU A 82 15.57 -38.82 1.73
N ASP A 83 16.82 -38.59 2.09
CA ASP A 83 17.27 -37.35 2.71
C ASP A 83 16.99 -36.14 1.80
N SER A 84 17.28 -36.27 0.50
CA SER A 84 16.96 -35.22 -0.47
C SER A 84 15.45 -34.93 -0.54
N GLN A 85 14.60 -35.97 -0.45
CA GLN A 85 13.14 -35.81 -0.43
C GLN A 85 12.64 -35.17 0.87
N ALA A 86 13.22 -35.55 2.01
CA ALA A 86 12.90 -34.96 3.31
C ALA A 86 13.26 -33.47 3.32
N PHE A 87 14.42 -33.11 2.78
CA PHE A 87 14.86 -31.73 2.62
C PHE A 87 13.94 -30.93 1.70
N LEU A 88 13.53 -31.48 0.55
CA LEU A 88 12.58 -30.83 -0.35
C LEU A 88 11.21 -30.60 0.30
N LYS A 89 10.70 -31.56 1.08
CA LYS A 89 9.46 -31.40 1.86
C LYS A 89 9.59 -30.27 2.88
N PHE A 90 10.73 -30.21 3.59
CA PHE A 90 11.02 -29.14 4.53
C PHE A 90 11.03 -27.77 3.84
N LEU A 91 11.71 -27.64 2.71
CA LEU A 91 11.74 -26.39 1.94
C LEU A 91 10.35 -25.99 1.45
N LYS A 92 9.56 -26.95 0.94
CA LYS A 92 8.19 -26.70 0.49
C LYS A 92 7.30 -26.16 1.62
N HIS A 93 7.38 -26.78 2.80
CA HIS A 93 6.64 -26.33 3.97
C HIS A 93 7.09 -24.93 4.41
N LYS A 94 8.41 -24.67 4.43
CA LYS A 94 8.95 -23.34 4.77
C LYS A 94 8.47 -22.27 3.79
N TYR A 95 8.48 -22.57 2.49
CA TYR A 95 7.97 -21.68 1.46
C TYR A 95 6.48 -21.38 1.63
N GLN A 96 5.66 -22.41 1.84
CA GLN A 96 4.22 -22.25 2.10
C GLN A 96 3.95 -21.41 3.35
N SER A 97 4.68 -21.64 4.44
CA SER A 97 4.56 -20.84 5.67
C SER A 97 4.89 -19.37 5.41
N SER A 98 5.93 -19.09 4.64
CA SER A 98 6.28 -17.71 4.22
C SER A 98 5.19 -17.08 3.35
N GLN A 99 4.57 -17.83 2.43
CA GLN A 99 3.47 -17.33 1.61
C GLN A 99 2.26 -16.93 2.45
N ILE A 100 1.88 -17.74 3.44
CA ILE A 100 0.77 -17.44 4.35
C ILE A 100 1.06 -16.16 5.15
N LYS A 101 2.29 -16.02 5.68
CA LYS A 101 2.70 -14.80 6.37
C LYS A 101 2.59 -13.57 5.48
N LEU A 102 3.02 -13.68 4.23
CA LEU A 102 2.92 -12.59 3.26
C LEU A 102 1.46 -12.21 2.97
N GLN A 103 0.57 -13.20 2.80
CA GLN A 103 -0.86 -12.97 2.60
C GLN A 103 -1.50 -12.25 3.80
N ASN A 104 -1.13 -12.65 5.02
CA ASN A 104 -1.64 -11.99 6.23
C ASN A 104 -1.20 -10.51 6.30
N ILE A 105 0.08 -10.23 6.00
CA ILE A 105 0.61 -8.86 5.96
C ILE A 105 -0.11 -8.04 4.87
N GLN A 106 -0.36 -8.63 3.70
CA GLN A 106 -1.11 -7.97 2.63
C GLN A 106 -2.55 -7.63 3.04
N MET A 107 -3.23 -8.54 3.73
CA MET A 107 -4.59 -8.31 4.25
C MET A 107 -4.61 -7.14 5.26
N GLU A 108 -3.65 -7.12 6.18
CA GLU A 108 -3.53 -6.07 7.19
C GLU A 108 -3.22 -4.70 6.55
N LEU A 109 -2.35 -4.68 5.54
CA LEU A 109 -2.04 -3.48 4.77
C LEU A 109 -3.29 -2.89 4.10
N VAL A 110 -4.09 -3.73 3.43
CA VAL A 110 -5.33 -3.29 2.76
C VAL A 110 -6.33 -2.70 3.77
N ASN A 111 -6.49 -3.35 4.92
CA ASN A 111 -7.37 -2.86 5.98
C ASN A 111 -6.91 -1.49 6.52
N LEU A 112 -5.60 -1.30 6.71
CA LEU A 112 -5.03 -0.02 7.15
C LEU A 112 -5.23 1.07 6.09
N GLN A 113 -5.01 0.77 4.81
CA GLN A 113 -5.25 1.71 3.72
C GLN A 113 -6.70 2.17 3.65
N GLN A 114 -7.65 1.24 3.82
CA GLN A 114 -9.08 1.58 3.83
C GLN A 114 -9.42 2.50 5.01
N ARG A 115 -8.90 2.21 6.21
CA ARG A 115 -9.13 3.05 7.40
C ARG A 115 -8.55 4.45 7.22
N ASN A 116 -7.33 4.55 6.68
CA ASN A 116 -6.70 5.84 6.41
C ASN A 116 -7.53 6.68 5.43
N SER A 117 -8.02 6.07 4.35
CA SER A 117 -8.90 6.76 3.38
C SER A 117 -10.18 7.29 4.03
N GLN A 118 -10.79 6.54 4.94
CA GLN A 118 -11.97 6.98 5.68
C GLN A 118 -11.64 8.17 6.60
N THR A 119 -10.52 8.09 7.34
CA THR A 119 -10.06 9.17 8.22
C THR A 119 -9.74 10.45 7.44
N GLU A 120 -9.12 10.35 6.26
CA GLU A 120 -8.87 11.51 5.38
C GLU A 120 -10.17 12.20 4.96
N GLU A 121 -11.23 11.43 4.64
CA GLU A 121 -12.53 11.99 4.29
C GLU A 121 -13.19 12.70 5.49
N GLU A 122 -13.07 12.14 6.69
CA GLU A 122 -13.57 12.76 7.93
C GLU A 122 -12.83 14.05 8.27
N ILE A 123 -11.50 14.07 8.14
CA ILE A 123 -10.68 15.27 8.33
C ILE A 123 -11.14 16.38 7.38
N LEU A 124 -11.32 16.06 6.09
CA LEU A 124 -11.77 17.04 5.10
C LEU A 124 -13.15 17.62 5.43
N LYS A 125 -14.07 16.81 5.98
CA LYS A 125 -15.38 17.29 6.45
C LYS A 125 -15.23 18.24 7.62
N LEU A 126 -14.38 17.91 8.59
CA LEU A 126 -14.13 18.76 9.76
C LEU A 126 -13.45 20.08 9.37
N GLU A 127 -12.50 20.06 8.45
CA GLU A 127 -11.85 21.27 7.92
C GLU A 127 -12.86 22.22 7.28
N LYS A 128 -13.77 21.70 6.44
CA LYS A 128 -14.84 22.51 5.84
C LYS A 128 -15.73 23.14 6.90
N ILE A 129 -16.10 22.39 7.93
CA ILE A 129 -16.92 22.92 9.03
C ILE A 129 -16.17 24.02 9.78
N ALA A 130 -14.90 23.80 10.13
CA ALA A 130 -14.07 24.77 10.83
C ALA A 130 -13.92 26.07 10.01
N GLU A 131 -13.68 25.95 8.70
CA GLU A 131 -13.60 27.09 7.78
C GLU A 131 -14.90 27.89 7.76
N THR A 132 -16.05 27.21 7.60
CA THR A 132 -17.35 27.90 7.58
C THR A 132 -17.65 28.64 8.88
N TYR A 133 -17.30 28.04 10.02
CA TYR A 133 -17.45 28.66 11.33
C TYR A 133 -16.55 29.89 11.47
N TYR A 134 -15.27 29.76 11.12
CA TYR A 134 -14.31 30.85 11.16
C TYR A 134 -14.78 32.04 10.30
N GLN A 135 -15.18 31.79 9.06
CA GLN A 135 -15.68 32.84 8.15
C GLN A 135 -16.93 33.53 8.70
N SER A 136 -17.85 32.76 9.29
CA SER A 136 -19.07 33.30 9.90
C SER A 136 -18.75 34.19 11.10
N SER A 137 -17.84 33.78 11.98
CA SER A 137 -17.38 34.60 13.11
C SER A 137 -16.68 35.88 12.65
N GLN A 138 -15.86 35.83 11.60
CA GLN A 138 -15.22 37.03 11.04
C GLN A 138 -16.25 38.02 10.48
N ASN A 139 -17.25 37.53 9.75
CA ASN A 139 -18.34 38.37 9.23
C ASN A 139 -19.14 39.03 10.35
N GLU A 140 -19.43 38.29 11.43
CA GLU A 140 -20.13 38.84 12.60
C GLU A 140 -19.32 39.95 13.28
N LEU A 141 -18.00 39.75 13.45
CA LEU A 141 -17.12 40.76 14.01
C LEU A 141 -17.12 42.05 13.18
N VAL A 142 -17.00 41.93 11.85
CA VAL A 142 -17.04 43.09 10.93
C VAL A 142 -18.39 43.82 11.03
N ASN A 143 -19.50 43.09 11.09
CA ASN A 143 -20.83 43.68 11.24
C ASN A 143 -20.99 44.45 12.56
N LEU A 144 -20.46 43.90 13.66
CA LEU A 144 -20.45 44.57 14.96
C LEU A 144 -19.60 45.84 14.96
N GLN A 145 -18.41 45.80 14.34
CA GLN A 145 -17.55 46.96 14.18
C GLN A 145 -18.24 48.08 13.38
N LEU A 146 -18.90 47.71 12.27
CA LEU A 146 -19.66 48.66 11.46
C LEU A 146 -20.78 49.30 12.29
N ARG A 147 -21.57 48.51 13.01
CA ARG A 147 -22.65 49.04 13.86
C ARG A 147 -22.11 49.99 14.94
N ASN A 148 -21.02 49.62 15.62
CA ASN A 148 -20.41 50.47 16.63
C ASN A 148 -19.96 51.82 16.05
N SER A 149 -19.33 51.81 14.87
CA SER A 149 -18.93 53.06 14.20
C SER A 149 -20.13 53.96 13.86
N GLN A 150 -21.25 53.37 13.43
CA GLN A 150 -22.48 54.11 13.16
C GLN A 150 -23.07 54.72 14.44
N THR A 151 -23.13 53.94 15.52
CA THR A 151 -23.60 54.42 16.83
C THR A 151 -22.73 55.55 17.37
N GLU A 152 -21.41 55.49 17.18
CA GLU A 152 -20.49 56.53 17.61
C GLU A 152 -20.71 57.84 16.83
N VAL A 153 -20.93 57.74 15.52
CA VAL A 153 -21.30 58.89 14.68
C VAL A 153 -22.64 59.49 15.10
N GLU A 154 -23.66 58.67 15.37
CA GLU A 154 -24.97 59.16 15.84
C GLU A 154 -24.88 59.82 17.22
N LYS A 155 -24.08 59.26 18.13
CA LYS A 155 -23.83 59.84 19.44
C LYS A 155 -23.23 61.24 19.32
N LEU A 156 -22.20 61.42 18.49
CA LEU A 156 -21.58 62.73 18.26
C LEU A 156 -22.55 63.75 17.65
N LYS A 157 -23.43 63.31 16.73
CA LYS A 157 -24.48 64.17 16.16
C LYS A 157 -25.46 64.65 17.23
N LEU A 158 -25.90 63.75 18.11
CA LEU A 158 -26.81 64.10 19.20
C LEU A 158 -26.16 65.04 20.22
N GLU A 159 -24.88 64.83 20.53
CA GLU A 159 -24.10 65.70 21.41
C GLU A 159 -23.99 67.12 20.84
N MET A 160 -23.69 67.24 19.55
CA MET A 160 -23.67 68.53 18.85
C MET A 160 -25.04 69.24 18.86
N ILE A 161 -26.14 68.50 18.68
CA ILE A 161 -27.51 69.05 18.76
C ILE A 161 -27.81 69.52 20.18
N ALA A 162 -27.46 68.74 21.21
CA ALA A 162 -27.68 69.12 22.60
C ALA A 162 -26.90 70.38 22.98
N GLU A 163 -25.63 70.49 22.56
CA GLU A 163 -24.78 71.66 22.79
C GLU A 163 -25.38 72.92 22.14
N THR A 164 -25.77 72.83 20.87
CA THR A 164 -26.38 73.96 20.14
C THR A 164 -27.69 74.42 20.76
N TYR A 165 -28.53 73.49 21.23
CA TYR A 165 -29.77 73.81 21.95
C TYR A 165 -29.48 74.51 23.28
N TYR A 166 -28.56 73.97 24.09
CA TYR A 166 -28.16 74.56 25.35
C TYR A 166 -27.63 75.99 25.18
N GLN A 167 -26.74 76.21 24.22
CA GLN A 167 -26.18 77.53 23.91
C GLN A 167 -27.28 78.51 23.45
N SER A 168 -28.20 78.06 22.59
CA SER A 168 -29.30 78.90 22.10
C SER A 168 -30.24 79.33 23.23
N SER A 169 -30.65 78.39 24.09
CA SER A 169 -31.48 78.70 25.26
C SER A 169 -30.75 79.60 26.27
N HIS A 170 -29.44 79.41 26.48
CA HIS A 170 -28.65 80.28 27.34
C HIS A 170 -28.60 81.71 26.80
N ASN A 171 -28.31 81.87 25.50
CA ASN A 171 -28.30 83.17 24.84
C ASN A 171 -29.67 83.86 24.91
N GLU A 172 -30.76 83.12 24.73
CA GLU A 172 -32.12 83.65 24.83
C GLU A 172 -32.44 84.14 26.25
N LEU A 173 -32.03 83.40 27.29
CA LEU A 173 -32.17 83.81 28.68
C LEU A 173 -31.41 85.11 28.97
N VAL A 174 -30.16 85.21 28.51
CA VAL A 174 -29.32 86.42 28.68
C VAL A 174 -29.97 87.63 27.99
N ASN A 175 -30.47 87.45 26.77
CA ASN A 175 -31.16 88.50 26.03
C ASN A 175 -32.43 88.98 26.76
N LEU A 176 -33.22 88.06 27.33
CA LEU A 176 -34.39 88.39 28.13
C LEU A 176 -34.02 89.17 29.40
N GLN A 177 -32.96 88.76 30.10
CA GLN A 177 -32.45 89.45 31.28
C GLN A 177 -32.01 90.88 30.97
N GLN A 178 -31.24 91.09 29.90
CA GLN A 178 -30.83 92.44 29.46
C GLN A 178 -32.02 93.34 29.15
N ARG A 179 -33.02 92.81 28.44
CA ARG A 179 -34.23 93.57 28.10
C ARG A 179 -35.01 93.98 29.35
N ASN A 180 -35.13 93.08 30.33
CA ASN A 180 -35.78 93.40 31.61
C ASN A 180 -35.05 94.51 32.37
N SER A 181 -33.71 94.47 32.45
CA SER A 181 -32.92 95.51 33.11
C SER A 181 -33.05 96.89 32.46
N GLN A 182 -33.06 96.96 31.12
CA GLN A 182 -33.28 98.22 30.39
C GLN A 182 -34.68 98.81 30.64
N THR A 183 -35.69 97.95 30.78
CA THR A 183 -37.07 98.39 31.04
C THR A 183 -37.27 98.89 32.49
N GLU A 184 -36.42 98.46 33.42
CA GLU A 184 -36.40 98.95 34.80
C GLU A 184 -35.70 100.31 34.92
N GLU A 185 -34.66 100.57 34.11
CA GLU A 185 -33.99 101.89 34.03
C GLU A 185 -34.87 102.97 33.38
N GLU A 186 -35.72 102.63 32.41
CA GLU A 186 -36.66 103.57 31.78
C GLU A 186 -37.89 103.92 32.64
N LYS A 187 -38.10 103.22 33.77
CA LYS A 187 -39.23 103.43 34.69
C LYS A 187 -38.86 104.22 35.96
N LEU A 188 -37.61 104.69 36.07
CA LEU A 188 -37.12 105.59 37.13
C LEU A 188 -37.06 107.04 36.63
#